data_AF-A0A7X8GHM5-F1
#
_entry.id   AF-A0A7X8GHM5-F1
#
_cell.length_a   1.000
_cell.length_b   1.000
_cell.length_c   1.000
_cell.angle_alpha   90.00
_cell.angle_beta   90.00
_cell.angle_gamma   90.00
#
_symmetry.space_group_name_H-M   'P 1'
#
loop_
_entity.id
_entity.type
_entity.pdbx_description
1 polymer ?
#
loop_
_entity_poly.entity_id
_entity_poly.type
_entity_poly.pdbx_seq_one_letter_code
_entity_poly.pdbx_strand_id
1 'polypeptide(L)'
;MPQALEEVERPPAYLGSKACRNCHERQYESFSTHAKKSSSFQSITRLKKELTEKELQGCYFCHTTGYGEPGGFVNEEATPHLKNAGCEVCHGPGERHAATRRAEDIKGRLTPEDCEKCHTSDRVKAFRYKPLIHGGAH
;
A
#
# COMPACT_ATOMS: atom_id res chain seq x y z
N MET A 1 -26.16 15.26 -32.51
CA MET A 1 -26.32 14.13 -31.58
C MET A 1 -25.78 12.90 -32.29
N PRO A 2 -24.77 12.21 -31.75
CA PRO A 2 -24.90 11.51 -30.47
C PRO A 2 -23.87 11.96 -29.44
N GLN A 3 -24.26 11.80 -28.18
CA GLN A 3 -23.49 12.12 -27.00
C GLN A 3 -22.39 11.06 -26.84
N ALA A 4 -21.12 11.50 -26.89
CA ALA A 4 -20.02 10.69 -26.43
C ALA A 4 -20.25 10.48 -24.92
N LEU A 5 -20.49 9.22 -24.56
CA LEU A 5 -20.62 8.80 -23.17
C LEU A 5 -19.33 9.22 -22.46
N GLU A 6 -19.45 10.14 -21.50
CA GLU A 6 -18.47 10.34 -20.46
C GLU A 6 -18.22 8.97 -19.82
N GLU A 7 -17.12 8.33 -20.21
CA GLU A 7 -16.51 7.29 -19.42
C GLU A 7 -16.22 7.94 -18.08
N VAL A 8 -17.03 7.62 -17.07
CA VAL A 8 -16.69 7.89 -15.68
C VAL A 8 -15.36 7.16 -15.48
N GLU A 9 -14.25 7.87 -15.60
CA GLU A 9 -12.91 7.32 -15.47
C GLU A 9 -12.80 6.73 -14.08
N ARG A 10 -13.08 5.43 -13.96
CA ARG A 10 -13.03 4.74 -12.69
C ARG A 10 -11.60 4.89 -12.16
N PRO A 11 -11.42 5.26 -10.89
CA PRO A 11 -10.09 5.37 -10.34
C PRO A 11 -9.38 4.01 -10.46
N PRO A 12 -8.08 4.01 -10.78
CA PRO A 12 -7.34 2.78 -11.01
C PRO A 12 -7.30 1.95 -9.73
N ALA A 13 -7.52 0.65 -9.84
CA ALA A 13 -7.56 -0.24 -8.68
C ALA A 13 -6.15 -0.62 -8.18
N TYR A 14 -6.08 -0.98 -6.90
CA TYR A 14 -4.90 -1.62 -6.32
C TYR A 14 -4.96 -3.13 -6.57
N LEU A 15 -3.86 -3.72 -7.04
CA LEU A 15 -3.78 -5.14 -7.41
C LEU A 15 -3.12 -6.01 -6.31
N GLY A 16 -2.41 -5.37 -5.38
CA GLY A 16 -1.56 -5.99 -4.38
C GLY A 16 -0.20 -6.41 -4.92
N SER A 17 0.79 -6.49 -4.02
CA SER A 17 2.18 -6.81 -4.39
C SER A 17 2.35 -8.10 -5.19
N LYS A 18 1.46 -9.08 -5.01
CA LYS A 18 1.54 -10.37 -5.71
C LYS A 18 1.39 -10.20 -7.23
N ALA A 19 0.60 -9.23 -7.69
CA ALA A 19 0.45 -8.95 -9.11
C ALA A 19 1.77 -8.42 -9.73
N CYS A 20 2.56 -7.67 -8.96
CA CYS A 20 3.84 -7.13 -9.39
C CYS A 20 4.88 -8.23 -9.65
N ARG A 21 4.80 -9.36 -8.93
CA ARG A 21 5.77 -10.47 -9.02
C ARG A 21 5.95 -11.00 -10.45
N ASN A 22 4.86 -11.04 -11.24
CA ASN A 22 4.89 -11.64 -12.57
C ASN A 22 5.88 -10.95 -13.54
N CYS A 23 6.14 -9.66 -13.34
CA CYS A 23 7.09 -8.89 -14.16
C CYS A 23 8.30 -8.39 -13.36
N HIS A 24 8.18 -8.29 -12.03
CA HIS A 24 9.20 -7.76 -11.12
C HIS A 24 9.57 -8.76 -10.03
N GLU A 25 9.93 -9.98 -10.43
CA GLU A 25 10.21 -11.07 -9.49
C GLU A 25 11.31 -10.73 -8.48
N ARG A 26 12.48 -10.26 -8.96
CA ARG A 26 13.60 -9.87 -8.08
C ARG A 26 13.22 -8.80 -7.06
N GLN A 27 12.51 -7.76 -7.49
CA GLN A 27 12.07 -6.68 -6.61
C GLN A 27 11.05 -7.20 -5.59
N TYR A 28 10.10 -8.02 -6.06
CA TYR A 28 9.10 -8.64 -5.19
C TYR A 28 9.73 -9.53 -4.13
N GLU A 29 10.71 -10.37 -4.49
CA GLU A 29 11.40 -11.25 -3.56
C GLU A 29 12.22 -10.47 -2.54
N SER A 30 13.02 -9.50 -3.00
CA SER A 30 13.80 -8.62 -2.12
C SER A 30 12.89 -7.87 -1.13
N PHE A 31 11.81 -7.26 -1.64
CA PHE A 31 10.82 -6.57 -0.83
C PHE A 31 10.17 -7.51 0.19
N SER A 32 9.67 -8.66 -0.25
CA SER A 32 8.96 -9.60 0.61
C SER A 32 9.86 -10.14 1.72
N THR A 33 11.14 -10.34 1.43
CA THR A 33 12.12 -10.91 2.36
C THR A 33 12.63 -9.88 3.36
N HIS A 34 12.93 -8.66 2.91
CA HIS A 34 13.70 -7.70 3.70
C HIS A 34 12.87 -6.53 4.22
N ALA A 35 11.77 -6.17 3.57
CA ALA A 35 10.94 -5.05 4.00
C ALA A 35 9.99 -5.51 5.11
N LYS A 36 10.15 -5.02 6.34
CA LYS A 36 9.26 -5.36 7.46
C LYS A 36 7.78 -5.05 7.17
N LYS A 37 7.52 -4.04 6.33
CA LYS A 37 6.18 -3.65 5.90
C LYS A 37 5.47 -4.70 5.02
N SER A 38 6.21 -5.64 4.42
CA SER A 38 5.63 -6.75 3.64
C SER A 38 4.70 -7.67 4.46
N SER A 39 4.86 -7.66 5.79
CA SER A 39 4.05 -8.41 6.75
C SER A 39 3.41 -7.51 7.81
N SER A 40 3.19 -6.23 7.49
CA SER A 40 2.65 -5.19 8.39
C SER A 40 1.36 -5.61 9.09
N PHE A 41 0.49 -6.38 8.44
CA PHE A 41 -0.80 -6.77 8.99
C PHE A 41 -0.69 -7.69 10.22
N GLN A 42 0.44 -8.40 10.39
CA GLN A 42 0.64 -9.28 11.56
C GLN A 42 0.56 -8.51 12.87
N SER A 43 1.03 -7.26 12.89
CA SER A 43 0.92 -6.40 14.07
C SER A 43 -0.53 -6.05 14.40
N ILE A 44 -1.37 -5.82 13.38
CA ILE A 44 -2.80 -5.61 13.56
C ILE A 44 -3.44 -6.86 14.14
N THR A 45 -3.19 -8.04 13.57
CA THR A 45 -3.77 -9.29 14.06
C THR A 45 -3.48 -9.54 15.54
N ARG A 46 -2.30 -9.16 16.02
CA ARG A 46 -1.92 -9.30 17.44
C ARG A 46 -2.71 -8.36 18.36
N LEU A 47 -2.97 -7.14 17.92
CA LEU A 47 -3.62 -6.11 18.73
C LEU A 47 -5.14 -6.04 18.52
N LYS A 48 -5.69 -6.64 17.45
CA LYS A 48 -7.10 -6.52 17.04
C LYS A 48 -8.10 -6.82 18.15
N LYS A 49 -7.78 -7.72 19.09
CA LYS A 49 -8.67 -8.09 20.21
C LYS A 49 -8.75 -7.04 21.32
N GLU A 50 -7.75 -6.16 21.40
CA GLU A 50 -7.62 -5.14 22.45
C GLU A 50 -8.02 -3.75 21.97
N LEU A 51 -8.33 -3.61 20.67
CA LEU A 51 -8.66 -2.34 20.03
C LEU A 51 -10.15 -2.25 19.73
N THR A 52 -10.70 -1.05 19.87
CA THR A 52 -12.00 -0.73 19.29
C THR A 52 -11.93 -0.72 17.77
N GLU A 53 -13.08 -0.85 17.11
CA GLU A 53 -13.19 -0.77 15.64
C GLU A 53 -12.58 0.54 15.10
N LYS A 54 -12.80 1.65 15.80
CA LYS A 54 -12.25 2.97 15.42
C LYS A 54 -10.73 3.02 15.50
N GLU A 55 -10.15 2.42 16.54
CA GLU A 55 -8.69 2.34 16.68
C GLU A 55 -8.07 1.41 15.63
N LEU A 56 -8.75 0.29 15.33
CA LEU A 56 -8.35 -0.67 14.32
C LEU A 56 -8.29 -0.04 12.91
N GLN A 57 -9.29 0.78 12.57
CA GLN A 57 -9.31 1.55 11.31
C GLN A 57 -8.10 2.48 11.20
N GLY A 58 -7.68 3.09 12.32
CA GLY A 58 -6.45 3.90 12.38
C GLY A 58 -5.18 3.11 12.07
N CYS A 59 -5.15 1.79 12.33
CA CYS A 59 -4.03 0.93 11.98
C CYS A 59 -3.94 0.68 10.47
N TYR A 60 -5.08 0.51 9.79
CA TYR A 60 -5.12 0.18 8.36
C TYR A 60 -4.42 1.24 7.51
N PHE A 61 -4.51 2.51 7.86
CA PHE A 61 -3.89 3.61 7.13
C PHE A 61 -2.39 3.40 6.82
N CYS A 62 -1.62 2.84 7.76
CA CYS A 62 -0.18 2.60 7.56
C CYS A 62 0.17 1.13 7.27
N HIS A 63 -0.72 0.19 7.60
CA HIS A 63 -0.41 -1.24 7.61
C HIS A 63 -1.10 -2.03 6.51
N THR A 64 -1.93 -1.41 5.68
CA THR A 64 -2.55 -2.03 4.50
C THR A 64 -2.23 -1.20 3.25
N THR A 65 -2.67 -1.66 2.08
CA THR A 65 -2.46 -0.98 0.80
C THR A 65 -3.70 -0.21 0.38
N GLY A 66 -3.58 1.12 0.24
CA GLY A 66 -4.64 1.97 -0.31
C GLY A 66 -5.86 2.17 0.59
N TYR A 67 -5.76 1.96 1.91
CA TYR A 67 -6.91 2.19 2.79
C TYR A 67 -7.36 3.65 2.77
N GLY A 68 -8.65 3.87 2.55
CA GLY A 68 -9.24 5.21 2.39
C GLY A 68 -9.13 5.77 0.97
N GLU A 69 -8.39 5.12 0.07
CA GLU A 69 -8.27 5.50 -1.34
C GLU A 69 -9.22 4.66 -2.21
N PRO A 70 -9.73 5.22 -3.32
CA PRO A 70 -10.58 4.46 -4.23
C PRO A 70 -9.86 3.22 -4.79
N GLY A 71 -10.52 2.06 -4.72
CA GLY A 71 -9.98 0.79 -5.20
C GLY A 71 -8.93 0.14 -4.29
N GLY A 72 -8.70 0.67 -3.07
CA GLY A 72 -7.75 0.13 -2.11
C GLY A 72 -8.37 -0.82 -1.07
N PHE A 73 -7.64 -1.07 0.03
CA PHE A 73 -8.05 -1.99 1.08
C PHE A 73 -9.36 -1.54 1.75
N VAL A 74 -10.31 -2.48 1.90
CA VAL A 74 -11.58 -2.28 2.61
C VAL A 74 -11.60 -3.08 3.90
N ASN A 75 -11.44 -4.40 3.79
CA ASN A 75 -11.33 -5.32 4.91
C ASN A 75 -10.63 -6.62 4.46
N GLU A 76 -10.37 -7.52 5.41
CA GLU A 76 -9.65 -8.78 5.18
C GLU A 76 -10.41 -9.71 4.23
N GLU A 77 -11.74 -9.69 4.26
CA GLU A 77 -12.60 -10.59 3.50
C GLU A 77 -12.74 -10.13 2.03
N ALA A 78 -12.97 -8.83 1.82
CA ALA A 78 -13.19 -8.23 0.51
C ALA A 78 -11.87 -7.99 -0.25
N THR A 79 -10.80 -7.63 0.46
CA THR A 79 -9.51 -7.24 -0.13
C THR A 79 -8.31 -7.93 0.52
N PRO A 80 -8.29 -9.28 0.60
CA PRO A 80 -7.23 -10.03 1.30
C PRO A 80 -5.84 -9.81 0.69
N HIS A 81 -5.77 -9.46 -0.59
CA HIS A 81 -4.53 -9.21 -1.33
C HIS A 81 -3.91 -7.84 -1.02
N LEU A 82 -4.68 -6.91 -0.42
CA LEU A 82 -4.24 -5.56 -0.04
C LEU A 82 -3.94 -5.44 1.47
N LYS A 83 -4.04 -6.53 2.23
CA LYS A 83 -3.92 -6.51 3.68
C LYS A 83 -2.56 -6.04 4.20
N ASN A 84 -1.48 -6.24 3.46
CA ASN A 84 -0.15 -5.77 3.87
C ASN A 84 0.18 -4.45 3.16
N ALA A 85 1.06 -3.66 3.75
CA ALA A 85 1.63 -2.48 3.14
C ALA A 85 2.61 -2.94 2.03
N GLY A 86 2.09 -2.93 0.79
CA GLY A 86 2.72 -3.53 -0.37
C GLY A 86 3.48 -2.54 -1.25
N CYS A 87 3.79 -2.98 -2.48
CA CYS A 87 4.46 -2.16 -3.50
C CYS A 87 3.69 -0.85 -3.75
N GLU A 88 2.37 -0.97 -3.84
CA GLU A 88 1.48 0.12 -4.24
C GLU A 88 1.24 1.16 -3.13
N VAL A 89 1.70 0.92 -1.90
CA VAL A 89 1.72 1.97 -0.85
C VAL A 89 2.63 3.13 -1.27
N CYS A 90 3.74 2.83 -1.93
CA CYS A 90 4.69 3.83 -2.42
C CYS A 90 4.47 4.13 -3.90
N HIS A 91 4.22 3.10 -4.71
CA HIS A 91 4.13 3.21 -6.16
C HIS A 91 2.75 3.64 -6.68
N GLY A 92 1.73 3.65 -5.81
CA GLY A 92 0.34 3.94 -6.19
C GLY A 92 -0.35 2.74 -6.87
N PRO A 93 -1.61 2.91 -7.30
CA PRO A 93 -2.42 1.85 -7.91
C PRO A 93 -1.78 1.29 -9.18
N GLY A 94 -1.54 -0.02 -9.23
CA GLY A 94 -0.81 -0.67 -10.32
C GLY A 94 -1.67 -1.12 -11.50
N GLU A 95 -3.00 -0.98 -11.44
CA GLU A 95 -3.92 -1.53 -12.46
C GLU A 95 -3.57 -1.10 -13.90
N ARG A 96 -3.40 0.19 -14.14
CA ARG A 96 -3.07 0.69 -15.48
C ARG A 96 -1.69 0.23 -15.93
N HIS A 97 -0.69 0.31 -15.06
CA HIS A 97 0.66 -0.15 -15.38
C HIS A 97 0.72 -1.64 -15.70
N ALA A 98 -0.02 -2.48 -14.96
CA ALA A 98 -0.09 -3.90 -15.25
C ALA A 98 -0.73 -4.19 -16.62
N ALA A 99 -1.73 -3.40 -17.01
CA ALA A 99 -2.41 -3.54 -18.30
C ALA A 99 -1.56 -3.04 -19.48
N THR A 100 -0.95 -1.86 -19.35
CA THR A 100 -0.23 -1.18 -20.46
C THR A 100 1.25 -1.54 -20.52
N ARG A 101 1.83 -1.99 -19.39
CA ARG A 101 3.26 -2.22 -19.17
C ARG A 101 4.14 -0.98 -19.35
N ARG A 102 3.56 0.22 -19.32
CA ARG A 102 4.30 1.48 -19.47
C ARG A 102 4.75 2.01 -18.12
N ALA A 103 5.98 2.48 -18.03
CA ALA A 103 6.53 3.00 -16.78
C ALA A 103 5.83 4.28 -16.32
N GLU A 104 5.31 5.07 -17.25
CA GLU A 104 4.59 6.32 -16.98
C GLU A 104 3.23 6.11 -16.28
N ASP A 105 2.68 4.89 -16.33
CA ASP A 105 1.39 4.56 -15.72
C ASP A 105 1.48 4.18 -14.23
N ILE A 106 2.68 4.27 -13.64
CA ILE A 106 2.93 4.04 -12.21
C ILE A 106 4.01 4.99 -11.68
N LYS A 107 3.98 5.29 -10.39
CA LYS A 107 5.02 6.11 -9.77
C LYS A 107 6.33 5.33 -9.69
N GLY A 108 7.22 5.50 -10.66
CA GLY A 108 8.52 4.80 -10.67
C GLY A 108 9.56 5.38 -9.70
N ARG A 109 9.57 6.71 -9.48
CA ARG A 109 10.52 7.40 -8.61
C ARG A 109 9.85 7.82 -7.31
N LEU A 110 10.37 7.31 -6.19
CA LEU A 110 9.92 7.65 -4.85
C LEU A 110 10.71 8.83 -4.29
N THR A 111 10.06 9.57 -3.40
CA THR A 111 10.57 10.76 -2.73
C THR A 111 10.37 10.61 -1.22
N PRO A 112 11.14 11.29 -0.36
CA PRO A 112 10.98 11.19 1.10
C PRO A 112 9.54 11.44 1.57
N GLU A 113 8.82 12.33 0.91
CA GLU A 113 7.43 12.68 1.19
C GLU A 113 6.48 11.46 1.09
N ASP A 114 6.82 10.47 0.25
CA ASP A 114 6.03 9.23 0.13
C ASP A 114 6.12 8.36 1.39
N CYS A 115 7.26 8.42 2.09
CA CYS A 115 7.49 7.70 3.33
C CYS A 115 6.83 8.43 4.51
N GLU A 116 6.79 9.76 4.47
CA GLU A 116 6.25 10.61 5.53
C GLU A 116 4.74 10.49 5.69
N LYS A 117 4.01 9.97 4.69
CA LYS A 117 2.58 9.62 4.83
C LYS A 117 2.31 8.77 6.06
N CYS A 118 3.21 7.82 6.36
CA CYS A 118 3.10 6.92 7.50
C CYS A 118 4.12 7.26 8.60
N HIS A 119 5.33 7.67 8.22
CA HIS A 119 6.44 7.97 9.13
C HIS A 119 6.49 9.45 9.53
N THR A 120 5.37 9.97 10.03
CA THR A 120 5.30 11.32 10.57
C THR A 120 6.03 11.42 11.91
N SER A 121 6.56 12.60 12.23
CA SER A 121 7.30 12.85 13.47
C SER A 121 6.47 12.50 14.71
N ASP A 122 5.18 12.80 14.69
CA ASP A 122 4.27 12.53 15.81
C ASP A 122 4.02 11.03 16.00
N ARG A 123 3.83 10.27 14.90
CA ARG A 123 3.66 8.81 14.99
C ARG A 123 4.96 8.11 15.38
N VAL A 124 6.11 8.55 14.86
CA VAL A 124 7.41 7.94 15.21
C VAL A 124 7.76 8.21 16.69
N LYS A 125 7.46 9.39 17.22
CA LYS A 125 7.59 9.72 18.65
C LYS A 125 6.69 8.86 19.53
N ALA A 126 5.43 8.65 19.12
CA ALA A 126 4.45 7.86 19.86
C ALA A 126 4.90 6.40 20.08
N PHE A 127 5.64 5.81 19.13
CA PHE A 127 6.10 4.42 19.23
C PHE A 127 7.52 4.24 19.80
N ARG A 128 8.19 5.31 20.28
CA ARG A 128 9.60 5.29 20.73
C ARG A 128 10.55 4.58 19.75
N TYR A 129 10.17 4.50 18.48
CA TYR A 129 10.97 3.87 17.45
C TYR A 129 11.92 4.93 16.92
N LYS A 130 13.23 4.64 16.86
CA LYS A 130 14.12 5.44 16.02
C LYS A 130 13.50 5.46 14.62
N PRO A 131 13.37 6.62 13.94
CA PRO A 131 12.88 6.67 12.58
C PRO A 131 13.74 5.73 11.73
N LEU A 132 13.22 4.55 11.44
CA LEU A 132 13.81 3.65 10.46
C LEU A 132 13.38 4.16 9.08
N ILE A 133 13.71 5.42 8.77
CA ILE A 133 13.58 5.97 7.41
C ILE A 133 14.46 5.15 6.45
N HIS A 134 15.43 4.40 7.00
CA HIS A 134 16.33 3.48 6.29
C HIS A 134 16.10 1.99 6.61
N GLY A 135 14.96 1.63 7.21
CA GLY A 135 14.67 0.26 7.65
C GLY A 135 14.10 -0.64 6.57
N GLY A 136 14.91 -0.97 5.56
CA GLY A 136 14.75 -2.21 4.82
C GLY A 136 14.25 -2.07 3.39
N ALA A 137 15.19 -2.28 2.47
CA ALA A 137 15.05 -2.66 1.07
C ALA A 137 14.68 -1.57 0.05
N HIS A 138 15.36 -0.42 0.10
CA HIS A 138 15.73 0.36 -1.09
C HIS A 138 17.24 0.62 -1.05
#